data_AF-A0A847V3F4-F1
#
_entry.id   AF-A0A847V3F4-F1
#
_cell.length_a   1.000
_cell.length_b   1.000
_cell.length_c   1.000
_cell.angle_alpha   90.00
_cell.angle_beta   90.00
_cell.angle_gamma   90.00
#
_symmetry.space_group_name_H-M   'P 1'
#
loop_
_entity.id
_entity.type
_entity.pdbx_description
1 polymer ?
#
loop_
_entity_poly.entity_id
_entity_poly.type
_entity_poly.pdbx_seq_one_letter_code
_entity_poly.pdbx_strand_id
1 'polypeptide(L)'
;MNASGHGIWVELNDLAEVGESQEAYVFYGHGHDPASFALPVMDQTYLVTPDGQKINTKLDKEVGKWFAGYGRVGDVGISPLTTFWPGNYVFVAERAPSYSNTTYRLTYSAAEAVINAGDDGSSCFKSGLPVEITPDKPLYQIMNKDNVTFSVKYNDQQVNATYSAYPQMTEKNVQSGFTGDSDSFVISFNQTGLWLLTCRYDVPGDGEWTATYDHSSGAFKTGDTVSYNTTRYSTVLSVWVRK
;
A
#
# COMPACT_ATOMS: atom_id res chain seq x y z
N MET A 1 -11.24 -20.97 -1.76
CA MET A 1 -11.20 -20.73 -3.22
C MET A 1 -10.69 -19.31 -3.42
N ASN A 2 -9.43 -19.18 -3.85
CA ASN A 2 -8.76 -17.90 -4.06
C ASN A 2 -9.25 -17.28 -5.37
N ALA A 3 -10.18 -16.33 -5.29
CA ALA A 3 -10.17 -15.24 -6.26
C ALA A 3 -9.05 -14.31 -5.79
N SER A 4 -7.81 -14.53 -6.27
CA SER A 4 -6.72 -13.57 -6.03
C SER A 4 -7.11 -12.31 -6.79
N GLY A 5 -7.55 -11.27 -6.08
CA GLY A 5 -7.75 -9.96 -6.68
C GLY A 5 -6.38 -9.32 -6.91
N HIS A 6 -6.19 -8.62 -8.02
CA HIS A 6 -4.99 -7.83 -8.26
C HIS A 6 -4.70 -6.89 -7.07
N GLY A 7 -3.48 -6.92 -6.54
CA GLY A 7 -3.00 -6.05 -5.46
C GLY A 7 -2.16 -4.90 -6.00
N ILE A 8 -2.21 -3.75 -5.33
CA ILE A 8 -1.24 -2.65 -5.52
C ILE A 8 -0.18 -2.74 -4.42
N TRP A 9 1.08 -2.50 -4.73
CA TRP A 9 2.14 -2.36 -3.74
C TRP A 9 3.25 -1.42 -4.23
N VAL A 10 4.10 -1.02 -3.29
CA VAL A 10 5.28 -0.20 -3.55
C VAL A 10 6.55 -1.00 -3.27
N GLU A 11 7.59 -0.81 -4.06
CA GLU A 11 8.95 -1.23 -3.72
C GLU A 11 9.91 -0.05 -3.81
N LEU A 12 10.76 0.08 -2.81
CA LEU A 12 11.79 1.11 -2.69
C LEU A 12 12.86 0.62 -1.71
N ASN A 13 13.99 1.34 -1.62
CA ASN A 13 14.97 1.07 -0.58
C ASN A 13 14.49 1.70 0.73
N ASP A 14 14.22 0.85 1.74
CA ASP A 14 13.68 1.27 3.05
C ASP A 14 14.74 1.92 3.96
N LEU A 15 16.00 1.96 3.50
CA LEU A 15 17.12 2.69 4.11
C LEU A 15 17.72 3.65 3.06
N ALA A 16 17.94 4.91 3.44
CA ALA A 16 18.57 5.90 2.57
C ALA A 16 19.47 6.86 3.35
N GLU A 17 20.49 7.39 2.70
CA GLU A 17 21.24 8.52 3.24
C GLU A 17 20.46 9.83 3.04
N VAL A 18 20.66 10.79 3.94
CA VAL A 18 20.03 12.12 3.79
C VAL A 18 20.61 12.81 2.55
N GLY A 19 19.72 13.31 1.69
CA GLY A 19 20.04 13.94 0.42
C GLY A 19 20.15 12.95 -0.75
N GLU A 20 20.02 11.64 -0.50
CA GLU A 20 20.04 10.62 -1.54
C GLU A 20 18.73 10.61 -2.33
N SER A 21 18.83 10.49 -3.65
CA SER A 21 17.69 10.28 -4.52
C SER A 21 17.54 8.80 -4.85
N GLN A 22 16.31 8.31 -4.83
CA GLN A 22 15.97 6.95 -5.24
C GLN A 22 14.69 6.92 -6.07
N GLU A 23 14.43 5.80 -6.74
CA GLU A 23 13.14 5.53 -7.40
C GLU A 23 12.27 4.69 -6.46
N ALA A 24 11.00 5.09 -6.30
CA ALA A 24 9.95 4.20 -5.84
C ALA A 24 9.20 3.60 -7.03
N TYR A 25 8.93 2.31 -6.95
CA TYR A 25 8.20 1.56 -7.96
C TYR A 25 6.82 1.20 -7.44
N VAL A 26 5.80 1.50 -8.24
CA VAL A 26 4.40 1.17 -7.96
C VAL A 26 3.98 0.06 -8.90
N PHE A 27 3.55 -1.07 -8.34
CA PHE A 27 3.14 -2.23 -9.11
C PHE A 27 1.66 -2.53 -8.89
N TYR A 28 1.03 -3.15 -9.88
CA TYR A 28 -0.33 -3.65 -9.75
C TYR A 28 -0.53 -4.94 -10.53
N GLY A 29 -1.00 -5.98 -9.86
CA GLY A 29 -1.20 -7.31 -10.45
C GLY A 29 -0.98 -8.41 -9.44
N HIS A 30 -0.34 -9.49 -9.90
CA HIS A 30 0.01 -10.67 -9.09
C HIS A 30 1.53 -10.81 -9.04
N GLY A 31 2.16 -10.75 -7.88
CA GLY A 31 3.64 -10.77 -7.76
C GLY A 31 4.30 -11.99 -8.43
N HIS A 32 3.58 -13.10 -8.54
CA HIS A 32 4.04 -14.33 -9.20
C HIS A 32 3.85 -14.35 -10.73
N ASP A 33 3.22 -13.34 -11.33
CA ASP A 33 3.06 -13.16 -12.78
C ASP A 33 3.42 -11.73 -13.20
N PRO A 34 4.72 -11.38 -13.25
CA PRO A 34 5.15 -9.99 -13.46
C PRO A 34 4.83 -9.44 -14.85
N ALA A 35 4.69 -10.33 -15.83
CA ALA A 35 4.34 -9.95 -17.19
C ALA A 35 2.90 -9.43 -17.33
N SER A 36 2.01 -9.77 -16.38
CA SER A 36 0.62 -9.29 -16.36
C SER A 36 0.40 -8.02 -15.54
N PHE A 37 1.47 -7.41 -15.02
CA PHE A 37 1.34 -6.12 -14.32
C PHE A 37 0.66 -5.08 -15.21
N ALA A 38 -0.33 -4.40 -14.65
CA ALA A 38 -1.22 -3.51 -15.39
C ALA A 38 -1.59 -2.29 -14.53
N LEU A 39 -0.63 -1.36 -14.37
CA LEU A 39 -0.79 -0.15 -13.55
C LEU A 39 -2.16 0.51 -13.81
N PRO A 40 -3.03 0.61 -12.79
CA PRO A 40 -4.37 1.14 -12.94
C PRO A 40 -4.32 2.67 -13.05
N VAL A 41 -5.48 3.28 -13.24
CA VAL A 41 -5.61 4.73 -13.05
C VAL A 41 -5.25 5.06 -11.60
N MET A 42 -4.25 5.92 -11.46
CA MET A 42 -3.77 6.43 -10.17
C MET A 42 -4.43 7.78 -9.88
N ASP A 43 -4.69 8.07 -8.61
CA ASP A 43 -5.22 9.36 -8.19
C ASP A 43 -4.07 10.34 -7.93
N GLN A 44 -3.19 9.96 -7.00
CA GLN A 44 -2.01 10.73 -6.65
C GLN A 44 -0.92 9.85 -6.05
N THR A 45 0.30 10.37 -6.06
CA THR A 45 1.43 9.85 -5.30
C THR A 45 2.06 10.98 -4.52
N TYR A 46 2.48 10.70 -3.29
CA TYR A 46 3.11 11.71 -2.45
C TYR A 46 4.12 11.08 -1.48
N LEU A 47 5.04 11.90 -1.03
CA LEU A 47 6.00 11.59 0.02
C LEU A 47 5.63 12.40 1.27
N VAL A 48 5.40 11.73 2.39
CA VAL A 48 5.22 12.35 3.70
C VAL A 48 6.59 12.48 4.36
N THR A 49 6.95 13.69 4.78
CA THR A 49 8.19 13.98 5.51
C THR A 49 8.07 13.57 6.99
N PRO A 50 9.19 13.48 7.73
CA PRO A 50 9.17 13.16 9.16
C PRO A 50 8.34 14.13 10.02
N ASP A 51 8.21 15.40 9.61
CA ASP A 51 7.37 16.41 10.27
C ASP A 51 5.92 16.44 9.76
N GLY A 52 5.55 15.53 8.86
CA GLY A 52 4.18 15.34 8.38
C GLY A 52 3.78 16.18 7.16
N GLN A 53 4.72 16.90 6.54
CA GLN A 53 4.47 17.61 5.29
C GLN A 53 4.28 16.62 4.14
N LYS A 54 3.20 16.80 3.35
CA LYS A 54 2.99 16.05 2.10
C LYS A 54 3.66 16.76 0.93
N ILE A 55 4.52 16.05 0.21
CA ILE A 55 5.15 16.49 -1.03
C ILE A 55 4.59 15.63 -2.16
N ASN A 56 3.76 16.22 -3.03
CA ASN A 56 3.25 15.51 -4.20
C ASN A 56 4.40 15.11 -5.11
N THR A 57 4.40 13.86 -5.54
CA THR A 57 5.41 13.34 -6.46
C THR A 57 4.79 13.09 -7.82
N LYS A 58 5.64 13.03 -8.84
CA LYS A 58 5.23 12.63 -10.18
C LYS A 58 5.34 11.11 -10.29
N LEU A 59 4.33 10.48 -10.86
CA LEU A 59 4.37 9.07 -11.24
C LEU A 59 4.41 8.94 -12.76
N ASP A 60 5.51 8.41 -13.28
CA ASP A 60 5.68 8.08 -14.69
C ASP A 60 5.38 6.61 -14.93
N LYS A 61 4.58 6.29 -15.95
CA LYS A 61 4.28 4.90 -16.34
C LYS A 61 5.32 4.40 -17.34
N GLU A 62 5.94 3.27 -17.04
CA GLU A 62 6.82 2.53 -17.94
C GLU A 62 6.20 1.19 -18.32
N VAL A 63 6.46 0.73 -19.55
CA VAL A 63 5.92 -0.52 -20.09
C VAL A 63 7.05 -1.44 -20.52
N GLY A 64 7.05 -2.69 -20.05
CA GLY A 64 8.06 -3.66 -20.49
C GLY A 64 9.43 -3.46 -19.86
N LYS A 65 9.55 -2.70 -18.75
CA LYS A 65 10.83 -2.48 -18.03
C LYS A 65 11.33 -3.82 -17.48
N TRP A 66 12.65 -4.02 -17.51
CA TRP A 66 13.27 -5.21 -16.94
C TRP A 66 13.74 -4.92 -15.51
N PHE A 67 13.40 -5.82 -14.58
CA PHE A 67 13.79 -5.74 -13.18
C PHE A 67 14.49 -7.03 -12.75
N ALA A 68 15.54 -6.89 -11.93
CA ALA A 68 16.15 -8.03 -11.27
C ALA A 68 15.11 -8.71 -10.35
N GLY A 69 15.03 -10.04 -10.39
CA GLY A 69 14.04 -10.82 -9.62
C GLY A 69 12.68 -11.00 -10.32
N TYR A 70 12.23 -10.02 -11.10
CA TYR A 70 10.95 -10.07 -11.82
C TYR A 70 11.07 -10.41 -13.31
N GLY A 71 12.21 -10.08 -13.94
CA GLY A 71 12.35 -10.15 -15.39
C GLY A 71 11.65 -8.98 -16.08
N ARG A 72 11.13 -9.19 -17.28
CA ARG A 72 10.40 -8.17 -18.02
C ARG A 72 8.97 -8.07 -17.50
N VAL A 73 8.59 -6.92 -16.95
CA VAL A 73 7.26 -6.70 -16.38
C VAL A 73 6.31 -6.08 -17.40
N GLY A 74 5.00 -6.08 -17.12
CA GLY A 74 4.01 -5.31 -17.87
C GLY A 74 4.16 -3.80 -17.64
N ASP A 75 3.16 -3.19 -17.01
CA ASP A 75 3.14 -1.77 -16.65
C ASP A 75 3.66 -1.54 -15.22
N VAL A 76 4.51 -0.54 -15.02
CA VAL A 76 5.00 -0.12 -13.70
C VAL A 76 4.94 1.40 -13.58
N GLY A 77 4.61 1.90 -12.39
CA GLY A 77 4.73 3.31 -12.05
C GLY A 77 6.09 3.60 -11.41
N ILE A 78 6.71 4.72 -11.76
CA ILE A 78 8.02 5.13 -11.24
C ILE A 78 7.90 6.56 -10.70
N SER A 79 8.30 6.75 -9.44
CA SER A 79 8.32 8.06 -8.80
C SER A 79 9.72 8.33 -8.26
N PRO A 80 10.42 9.38 -8.72
CA PRO A 80 11.67 9.81 -8.10
C PRO A 80 11.39 10.43 -6.73
N LEU A 81 12.20 10.08 -5.75
CA LEU A 81 12.11 10.54 -4.37
C LEU A 81 13.45 11.08 -3.91
N THR A 82 13.42 12.06 -3.01
CA THR A 82 14.60 12.58 -2.31
C THR A 82 14.24 12.79 -0.85
N THR A 83 15.09 12.29 0.05
CA THR A 83 14.98 12.51 1.50
C THR A 83 15.86 13.69 1.88
N PHE A 84 15.32 14.70 2.57
CA PHE A 84 16.03 15.97 2.83
C PHE A 84 16.53 16.11 4.27
N TRP A 85 15.91 15.39 5.20
CA TRP A 85 16.15 15.45 6.63
C TRP A 85 16.25 14.03 7.20
N PRO A 86 16.90 13.83 8.36
CA PRO A 86 16.83 12.55 9.05
C PRO A 86 15.39 12.22 9.50
N GLY A 87 15.01 10.94 9.45
CA GLY A 87 13.73 10.45 9.95
C GLY A 87 13.00 9.50 9.02
N ASN A 88 11.83 9.04 9.47
CA ASN A 88 10.95 8.20 8.67
C ASN A 88 10.11 9.04 7.69
N TYR A 89 10.32 8.79 6.40
CA TYR A 89 9.45 9.25 5.32
C TYR A 89 8.46 8.15 4.96
N VAL A 90 7.28 8.52 4.47
CA VAL A 90 6.30 7.57 3.95
C VAL A 90 5.97 7.90 2.51
N PHE A 91 6.33 7.03 1.58
CA PHE A 91 5.86 7.15 0.21
C PHE A 91 4.49 6.47 0.09
N VAL A 92 3.53 7.16 -0.50
CA VAL A 92 2.16 6.68 -0.69
C VAL A 92 1.78 6.78 -2.16
N ALA A 93 1.15 5.72 -2.67
CA ALA A 93 0.57 5.65 -3.99
C ALA A 93 -0.92 5.30 -3.91
N GLU A 94 -1.77 6.29 -4.20
CA GLU A 94 -3.23 6.16 -4.16
C GLU A 94 -3.79 5.86 -5.54
N ARG A 95 -4.66 4.86 -5.61
CA ARG A 95 -5.42 4.57 -6.82
C ARG A 95 -6.63 5.49 -6.92
N ALA A 96 -7.04 5.74 -8.17
CA ALA A 96 -8.37 6.25 -8.40
C ALA A 96 -9.42 5.31 -7.75
N PRO A 97 -10.48 5.86 -7.12
CA PRO A 97 -11.48 5.04 -6.45
C PRO A 97 -12.10 4.02 -7.40
N SER A 98 -12.28 2.80 -6.90
CA SER A 98 -12.91 1.73 -7.68
C SER A 98 -14.32 1.46 -7.16
N TYR A 99 -15.24 1.20 -8.08
CA TYR A 99 -16.64 0.93 -7.75
C TYR A 99 -17.05 -0.49 -8.14
N SER A 100 -17.82 -1.16 -7.30
CA SER A 100 -18.47 -2.44 -7.60
C SER A 100 -19.98 -2.29 -7.60
N ASN A 101 -20.62 -2.55 -8.74
CA ASN A 101 -22.07 -2.60 -8.90
C ASN A 101 -22.72 -3.82 -8.23
N THR A 102 -21.95 -4.89 -7.99
CA THR A 102 -22.46 -6.10 -7.30
C THR A 102 -22.60 -5.86 -5.80
N THR A 103 -21.64 -5.18 -5.18
CA THR A 103 -21.64 -4.92 -3.73
C THR A 103 -22.05 -3.49 -3.37
N TYR A 104 -22.35 -2.64 -4.35
CA TYR A 104 -22.61 -1.21 -4.19
C TYR A 104 -21.56 -0.51 -3.32
N ARG A 105 -20.28 -0.81 -3.60
CA ARG A 105 -19.15 -0.39 -2.75
C ARG A 105 -18.19 0.49 -3.52
N LEU A 106 -17.87 1.65 -2.95
CA LEU A 106 -16.76 2.49 -3.38
C LEU A 106 -15.51 2.10 -2.57
N THR A 107 -14.39 1.86 -3.25
CA THR A 107 -13.15 1.38 -2.62
C THR A 107 -12.00 2.33 -2.93
N TYR A 108 -11.46 2.94 -1.89
CA TYR A 108 -10.20 3.69 -1.91
C TYR A 108 -9.07 2.73 -1.54
N SER A 109 -8.08 2.61 -2.42
CA SER A 109 -6.94 1.72 -2.23
C SER A 109 -5.65 2.51 -2.33
N ALA A 110 -4.75 2.34 -1.37
CA ALA A 110 -3.42 2.92 -1.38
C ALA A 110 -2.37 1.85 -1.05
N ALA A 111 -1.18 2.03 -1.59
CA ALA A 111 0.02 1.32 -1.16
C ALA A 111 1.01 2.31 -0.54
N GLU A 112 1.72 1.86 0.48
CA GLU A 112 2.70 2.67 1.19
C GLU A 112 3.97 1.88 1.51
N ALA A 113 5.07 2.60 1.62
CA ALA A 113 6.35 2.08 2.10
C ALA A 113 7.07 3.18 2.89
N VAL A 114 7.81 2.77 3.91
CA VAL A 114 8.56 3.69 4.78
C VAL A 114 10.03 3.69 4.36
N ILE A 115 10.60 4.88 4.23
CA ILE A 115 12.04 5.09 4.05
C ILE A 115 12.57 5.68 5.34
N ASN A 116 13.53 5.00 5.96
CA ASN A 116 14.30 5.56 7.04
C ASN A 116 15.52 6.29 6.47
N ALA A 117 15.57 7.61 6.64
CA ALA A 117 16.67 8.45 6.19
C ALA A 117 17.61 8.77 7.36
N GLY A 118 18.87 8.34 7.26
CA GLY A 118 19.87 8.49 8.33
C GLY A 118 19.58 7.66 9.58
N ASP A 119 20.12 8.07 10.73
CA ASP A 119 20.10 7.28 11.98
C ASP A 119 18.86 7.54 12.87
N ASP A 120 17.66 7.57 12.31
CA ASP A 120 16.44 7.54 13.13
C ASP A 120 16.13 6.10 13.54
N GLY A 121 15.93 5.85 14.84
CA GLY A 121 15.57 4.56 15.41
C GLY A 121 14.08 4.40 15.72
N SER A 122 13.25 5.39 15.38
CA SER A 122 11.83 5.40 15.72
C SER A 122 11.01 4.44 14.86
N SER A 123 9.99 3.81 15.45
CA SER A 123 9.00 3.01 14.71
C SER A 123 7.81 3.84 14.21
N CYS A 124 7.75 5.11 14.62
CA CYS A 124 6.59 5.97 14.38
C CYS A 124 6.69 6.62 13.00
N PHE A 125 5.56 6.62 12.29
CA PHE A 125 5.34 7.38 11.06
C PHE A 125 3.83 7.61 10.90
N LYS A 126 3.47 8.58 10.05
CA LYS A 126 2.09 8.78 9.59
C LYS A 126 2.08 8.87 8.08
N SER A 127 1.17 8.15 7.43
CA SER A 127 0.98 8.24 5.99
C SER A 127 -0.10 9.27 5.63
N GLY A 128 -0.91 9.66 6.61
CA GLY A 128 -2.05 10.54 6.39
C GLY A 128 -3.11 9.90 5.50
N LEU A 129 -3.13 8.56 5.43
CA LEU A 129 -4.20 7.77 4.86
C LEU A 129 -5.33 7.60 5.90
N PRO A 130 -6.59 7.40 5.47
CA PRO A 130 -7.68 7.15 6.40
C PRO A 130 -7.47 5.90 7.25
N VAL A 131 -6.94 4.82 6.66
CA VAL A 131 -6.54 3.60 7.39
C VAL A 131 -5.02 3.58 7.49
N GLU A 132 -4.49 3.78 8.69
CA GLU A 132 -3.05 3.75 8.97
C GLU A 132 -2.66 2.43 9.64
N ILE A 133 -1.51 1.87 9.23
CA ILE A 133 -0.92 0.65 9.79
C ILE A 133 0.37 1.06 10.52
N THR A 134 0.45 0.84 11.83
CA THR A 134 1.62 1.25 12.64
C THR A 134 2.26 0.05 13.31
N PRO A 135 3.56 -0.22 13.10
CA PRO A 135 4.27 -1.29 13.78
C PRO A 135 4.74 -0.86 15.19
N ASP A 136 4.87 -1.82 16.10
CA ASP A 136 5.54 -1.65 17.39
C ASP A 136 7.09 -1.66 17.28
N LYS A 137 7.61 -1.97 16.09
CA LYS A 137 9.03 -2.07 15.77
C LYS A 137 9.37 -1.29 14.48
N PRO A 138 10.53 -0.64 14.37
CA PRO A 138 10.92 0.02 13.11
C PRO A 138 10.98 -0.98 11.96
N LEU A 139 10.32 -0.67 10.83
CA LEU A 139 10.14 -1.62 9.72
C LEU A 139 11.47 -2.12 9.14
N TYR A 140 12.46 -1.23 9.03
CA TYR A 140 13.80 -1.52 8.52
C TYR A 140 14.67 -2.35 9.49
N GLN A 141 14.15 -2.68 10.67
CA GLN A 141 14.81 -3.59 11.64
C GLN A 141 14.11 -4.95 11.74
N ILE A 142 13.05 -5.19 10.96
CA ILE A 142 12.31 -6.45 11.00
C ILE A 142 13.15 -7.56 10.36
N MET A 143 13.35 -8.63 11.13
CA MET A 143 14.16 -9.79 10.79
C MET A 143 13.27 -11.02 10.60
N ASN A 144 13.78 -12.00 9.88
CA ASN A 144 13.17 -13.31 9.82
C ASN A 144 13.07 -13.93 11.23
N LYS A 145 11.92 -14.54 11.51
CA LYS A 145 11.46 -15.10 12.78
C LYS A 145 11.00 -14.08 13.83
N ASP A 146 10.94 -12.80 13.49
CA ASP A 146 10.31 -11.82 14.36
C ASP A 146 8.78 -12.01 14.42
N ASN A 147 8.23 -11.74 15.60
CA ASN A 147 6.81 -11.47 15.78
C ASN A 147 6.69 -9.97 16.02
N VAL A 148 5.95 -9.27 15.17
CA VAL A 148 5.79 -7.82 15.23
C VAL A 148 4.31 -7.53 15.39
N THR A 149 3.98 -6.63 16.32
CA THR A 149 2.61 -6.17 16.51
C THR A 149 2.36 -4.98 15.61
N PHE A 150 1.24 -4.98 14.92
CA PHE A 150 0.76 -3.87 14.11
C PHE A 150 -0.57 -3.40 14.66
N SER A 151 -0.72 -2.10 14.88
CA SER A 151 -2.00 -1.45 15.15
C SER A 151 -2.60 -0.88 13.87
N VAL A 152 -3.93 -0.85 13.79
CA VAL A 152 -4.70 -0.27 12.68
C VAL A 152 -5.71 0.71 13.22
N LYS A 153 -5.71 1.91 12.65
CA LYS A 153 -6.67 2.96 12.99
C LYS A 153 -7.34 3.51 11.75
N TYR A 154 -8.60 3.90 11.90
CA TYR A 154 -9.32 4.69 10.91
C TYR A 154 -9.47 6.13 11.44
N ASN A 155 -8.84 7.11 10.78
CA ASN A 155 -8.83 8.51 11.24
C ASN A 155 -8.51 8.65 12.74
N ASP A 156 -7.41 8.04 13.17
CA ASP A 156 -6.95 7.95 14.57
C ASP A 156 -7.88 7.19 15.54
N GLN A 157 -8.99 6.62 15.08
CA GLN A 157 -9.91 5.82 15.88
C GLN A 157 -9.64 4.32 15.73
N GLN A 158 -9.77 3.59 16.84
CA GLN A 158 -9.73 2.14 16.86
C GLN A 158 -10.87 1.57 16.01
N VAL A 159 -10.55 0.57 15.19
CA VAL A 159 -11.51 -0.14 14.34
C VAL A 159 -11.26 -1.63 14.31
N ASN A 160 -12.33 -2.39 14.02
CA ASN A 160 -12.25 -3.81 13.68
C ASN A 160 -11.93 -3.98 12.19
N ALA A 161 -10.66 -3.83 11.82
CA ALA A 161 -10.18 -3.96 10.45
C ALA A 161 -9.90 -5.42 10.10
N THR A 162 -10.12 -5.80 8.84
CA THR A 162 -9.61 -7.07 8.29
C THR A 162 -8.16 -6.88 7.88
N TYR A 163 -7.28 -7.79 8.30
CA TYR A 163 -5.88 -7.79 7.88
C TYR A 163 -5.49 -9.06 7.13
N SER A 164 -4.45 -8.95 6.29
CA SER A 164 -3.77 -10.06 5.64
C SER A 164 -2.29 -9.70 5.45
N ALA A 165 -1.39 -10.62 5.72
CA ALA A 165 0.05 -10.46 5.53
C ALA A 165 0.63 -11.68 4.81
N TYR A 166 1.46 -11.46 3.79
CA TYR A 166 2.06 -12.54 3.01
C TYR A 166 3.39 -12.11 2.35
N PRO A 167 4.31 -13.07 2.10
CA PRO A 167 5.48 -12.83 1.26
C PRO A 167 5.03 -12.60 -0.19
N GLN A 168 5.48 -11.50 -0.80
CA GLN A 168 4.91 -11.00 -2.06
C GLN A 168 5.05 -11.99 -3.23
N MET A 169 6.20 -12.66 -3.34
CA MET A 169 6.49 -13.54 -4.49
C MET A 169 5.84 -14.91 -4.42
N THR A 170 5.38 -15.34 -3.24
CA THR A 170 4.86 -16.70 -3.06
C THR A 170 3.37 -16.75 -2.78
N GLU A 171 2.79 -15.69 -2.20
CA GLU A 171 1.41 -15.68 -1.69
C GLU A 171 1.08 -16.92 -0.82
N LYS A 172 2.12 -17.59 -0.28
CA LYS A 172 2.04 -18.73 0.64
C LYS A 172 2.21 -18.21 2.06
N ASN A 173 1.74 -18.98 3.04
CA ASN A 173 1.83 -18.60 4.45
C ASN A 173 1.09 -17.29 4.77
N VAL A 174 -0.05 -17.05 4.10
CA VAL A 174 -0.92 -15.91 4.38
C VAL A 174 -1.38 -15.96 5.84
N GLN A 175 -1.12 -14.89 6.57
CA GLN A 175 -1.62 -14.66 7.92
C GLN A 175 -2.72 -13.63 7.84
N SER A 176 -3.94 -13.99 8.23
CA SER A 176 -5.10 -13.10 8.07
C SER A 176 -6.06 -13.22 9.24
N GLY A 177 -6.78 -12.15 9.52
CA GLY A 177 -7.77 -12.12 10.57
C GLY A 177 -8.46 -10.78 10.68
N PHE A 178 -8.92 -10.48 11.88
CA PHE A 178 -9.56 -9.23 12.25
C PHE A 178 -8.88 -8.68 13.50
N THR A 179 -8.74 -7.36 13.62
CA THR A 179 -8.20 -6.73 14.84
C THR A 179 -9.13 -6.90 16.04
N GLY A 180 -10.43 -7.11 15.81
CA GLY A 180 -11.42 -7.26 16.87
C GLY A 180 -11.40 -6.06 17.82
N ASP A 181 -11.32 -6.35 19.12
CA ASP A 181 -11.31 -5.35 20.18
C ASP A 181 -9.89 -4.86 20.55
N SER A 182 -8.83 -5.41 19.95
CA SER A 182 -7.44 -5.11 20.33
C SER A 182 -6.77 -4.03 19.50
N ASP A 183 -7.46 -3.42 18.51
CA ASP A 183 -6.94 -2.47 17.50
C ASP A 183 -5.68 -2.94 16.73
N SER A 184 -5.20 -4.15 17.03
CA SER A 184 -3.89 -4.65 16.67
C SER A 184 -3.92 -6.14 16.37
N PHE A 185 -2.89 -6.58 15.66
CA PHE A 185 -2.63 -7.98 15.33
C PHE A 185 -1.13 -8.25 15.30
N VAL A 186 -0.74 -9.52 15.42
CA VAL A 186 0.67 -9.96 15.37
C VAL A 186 0.93 -10.66 14.05
N ILE A 187 2.02 -10.30 13.38
CA ILE A 187 2.54 -11.01 12.21
C ILE A 187 3.83 -11.72 12.58
N SER A 188 3.87 -13.03 12.32
CA SER A 188 5.06 -13.86 12.43
C SER A 188 5.81 -13.87 11.09
N PHE A 189 6.86 -13.08 10.94
CA PHE A 189 7.66 -13.05 9.73
C PHE A 189 8.51 -14.31 9.65
N ASN A 190 8.19 -15.24 8.75
CA ASN A 190 8.86 -16.55 8.66
C ASN A 190 9.69 -16.75 7.38
N GLN A 191 9.84 -15.69 6.59
CA GLN A 191 10.61 -15.67 5.34
C GLN A 191 11.23 -14.30 5.14
N THR A 192 12.45 -14.26 4.62
CA THR A 192 13.12 -13.02 4.18
C THR A 192 12.52 -12.49 2.87
N GLY A 193 12.71 -11.19 2.62
CA GLY A 193 12.28 -10.49 1.41
C GLY A 193 11.04 -9.62 1.66
N LEU A 194 10.41 -9.18 0.58
CA LEU A 194 9.25 -8.30 0.63
C LEU A 194 8.00 -9.03 1.13
N TRP A 195 7.37 -8.45 2.14
CA TRP A 195 6.04 -8.81 2.63
C TRP A 195 5.06 -7.67 2.36
N LEU A 196 3.82 -8.03 2.03
CA LEU A 196 2.72 -7.08 1.93
C LEU A 196 1.76 -7.29 3.08
N LEU A 197 1.49 -6.22 3.83
CA LEU A 197 0.49 -6.17 4.89
C LEU A 197 -0.69 -5.34 4.38
N THR A 198 -1.82 -5.97 4.15
CA THR A 198 -3.05 -5.32 3.72
C THR A 198 -4.01 -5.17 4.89
N CYS A 199 -4.46 -3.96 5.17
CA CYS A 199 -5.56 -3.70 6.10
C CYS A 199 -6.74 -3.07 5.37
N ARG A 200 -7.95 -3.51 5.72
CA ARG A 200 -9.21 -3.03 5.13
C ARG A 200 -10.21 -2.69 6.21
N TYR A 201 -10.90 -1.57 6.01
CA TYR A 201 -12.00 -1.16 6.85
C TYR A 201 -13.18 -0.69 5.99
N ASP A 202 -14.38 -1.21 6.31
CA ASP A 202 -15.63 -0.87 5.64
C ASP A 202 -16.44 0.07 6.53
N VAL A 203 -16.85 1.19 5.96
CA VAL A 203 -17.74 2.18 6.56
C VAL A 203 -19.10 2.07 5.87
N PRO A 204 -20.13 1.54 6.54
CA PRO A 204 -21.50 1.55 6.02
C PRO A 204 -22.00 2.98 5.89
N GLY A 205 -22.69 3.29 4.80
CA GLY A 205 -23.28 4.60 4.56
C GLY A 205 -23.57 4.85 3.09
N ASP A 206 -24.72 5.44 2.83
CA ASP A 206 -25.12 5.85 1.48
C ASP A 206 -24.31 7.06 1.04
N GLY A 207 -23.92 7.05 -0.24
CA GLY A 207 -23.22 8.16 -0.86
C GLY A 207 -23.25 8.07 -2.38
N GLU A 208 -22.72 9.11 -3.00
CA GLU A 208 -22.61 9.22 -4.45
C GLU A 208 -21.17 9.59 -4.82
N TRP A 209 -20.66 8.97 -5.87
CA TRP A 209 -19.35 9.28 -6.42
C TRP A 209 -19.51 9.64 -7.90
N THR A 210 -18.89 10.74 -8.30
CA THR A 210 -18.80 11.10 -9.72
C THR A 210 -17.51 10.49 -10.29
N ALA A 211 -17.67 9.62 -11.28
CA ALA A 211 -16.57 8.89 -11.89
C ALA A 211 -15.58 9.83 -12.56
N THR A 212 -14.30 9.63 -12.28
CA THR A 212 -13.20 10.45 -12.83
C THR A 212 -12.47 9.78 -13.99
N TYR A 213 -12.87 8.56 -14.35
CA TYR A 213 -12.32 7.79 -15.46
C TYR A 213 -13.37 6.81 -16.01
N ASP A 214 -13.09 6.21 -17.16
CA ASP A 214 -13.97 5.20 -17.76
C ASP A 214 -13.65 3.81 -17.20
N HIS A 215 -14.67 3.09 -16.72
CA HIS A 215 -14.48 1.72 -16.27
C HIS A 215 -14.17 0.80 -17.46
N SER A 216 -13.12 -0.02 -17.36
CA SER A 216 -12.68 -0.88 -18.47
C SER A 216 -13.74 -1.85 -18.98
N SER A 217 -14.66 -2.30 -18.12
CA SER A 217 -15.79 -3.15 -18.49
C SER A 217 -17.08 -2.39 -18.83
N GLY A 218 -17.05 -1.06 -18.89
CA GLY A 218 -18.20 -0.21 -19.21
C GLY A 218 -19.25 -0.04 -18.11
N ALA A 219 -18.89 -0.27 -16.84
CA ALA A 219 -19.83 -0.10 -15.71
C ALA A 219 -20.22 1.36 -15.44
N PHE A 220 -19.33 2.30 -15.75
CA PHE A 220 -19.53 3.74 -15.71
C PHE A 220 -18.57 4.42 -16.68
N LYS A 221 -18.87 5.66 -17.03
CA LYS A 221 -18.01 6.57 -17.77
C LYS A 221 -17.65 7.77 -16.92
N THR A 222 -16.59 8.47 -17.32
CA THR A 222 -16.19 9.74 -16.72
C THR A 222 -17.37 10.71 -16.71
N GLY A 223 -17.66 11.28 -15.55
CA GLY A 223 -18.79 12.19 -15.32
C GLY A 223 -20.09 11.53 -14.86
N ASP A 224 -20.20 10.20 -14.94
CA ASP A 224 -21.36 9.49 -14.38
C ASP A 224 -21.35 9.58 -12.85
N THR A 225 -22.53 9.80 -12.26
CA THR A 225 -22.72 9.68 -10.81
C THR A 225 -23.22 8.28 -10.48
N VAL A 226 -22.51 7.58 -9.59
CA VAL A 226 -22.88 6.25 -9.10
C VAL A 226 -23.14 6.28 -7.60
N SER A 227 -24.24 5.66 -7.18
CA SER A 227 -24.57 5.52 -5.77
C SER A 227 -23.91 4.29 -5.16
N TYR A 228 -23.48 4.39 -3.90
CA TYR A 228 -22.93 3.30 -3.11
C TYR A 228 -23.52 3.33 -1.70
N ASN A 229 -23.45 2.20 -0.99
CA ASN A 229 -23.91 2.09 0.40
C ASN A 229 -22.80 1.68 1.39
N THR A 230 -21.59 1.50 0.89
CA THR A 230 -20.40 1.16 1.67
C THR A 230 -19.18 1.84 1.06
N THR A 231 -18.35 2.44 1.91
CA THR A 231 -17.01 2.90 1.54
C THR A 231 -15.98 1.96 2.15
N ARG A 232 -15.07 1.40 1.33
CA ARG A 232 -13.93 0.61 1.77
C ARG A 232 -12.66 1.41 1.66
N TYR A 233 -11.90 1.46 2.73
CA TYR A 233 -10.51 1.93 2.73
C TYR A 233 -9.59 0.73 2.82
N SER A 234 -8.61 0.64 1.91
CA SER A 234 -7.63 -0.44 1.84
C SER A 234 -6.24 0.15 1.79
N THR A 235 -5.40 -0.17 2.76
CA THR A 235 -3.99 0.23 2.80
C THR A 235 -3.12 -1.01 2.68
N VAL A 236 -2.11 -0.96 1.82
CA VAL A 236 -1.09 -2.01 1.66
C VAL A 236 0.26 -1.45 2.08
N LEU A 237 0.79 -1.92 3.20
CA LEU A 237 2.13 -1.58 3.67
C LEU A 237 3.15 -2.61 3.16
N SER A 238 4.17 -2.14 2.46
CA SER A 238 5.32 -2.92 2.03
C SER A 238 6.39 -2.98 3.13
N VAL A 239 6.81 -4.19 3.51
CA VAL A 239 7.80 -4.43 4.57
C VAL A 239 8.93 -5.32 4.05
N TRP A 240 10.18 -4.85 4.15
CA TRP A 240 11.34 -5.64 3.78
C TRP A 240 11.89 -6.42 4.97
N VAL A 241 11.71 -7.74 4.96
CA VAL A 241 12.18 -8.63 6.04
C VAL A 241 13.60 -9.08 5.77
N ARG A 242 14.51 -8.73 6.69
CA ARG A 242 15.94 -9.05 6.62
C ARG A 242 16.24 -10.46 7.15
N LYS A 243 17.44 -10.95 6.85
CA LYS A 243 17.90 -12.29 7.25
C LYS A 243 18.36 -12.33 8.69
#